data_AF-A0A931F5S5-F1
#
_entry.id   AF-A0A931F5S5-F1
#
_cell.length_a   1.000
_cell.length_b   1.000
_cell.length_c   1.000
_cell.angle_alpha   90.00
_cell.angle_beta   90.00
_cell.angle_gamma   90.00
#
_symmetry.space_group_name_H-M   'P 1'
#
loop_
_entity.id
_entity.type
_entity.pdbx_description
1 polymer ?
#
loop_
_entity_poly.entity_id
_entity_poly.type
_entity_poly.pdbx_seq_one_letter_code
_entity_poly.pdbx_strand_id
1 'polypeptide(L)'
;MSGRVLAAKALVVGVVALLTGLVGAGVVVPLGSAILRANDLTVLPVPALTQLRVVVGVAALLAVTAVLALALGRLVRLPAFVAVSLVVIPYVLAALPLLPDDVSRWLLRLTPAAAFAVQQTVTEYPQVVAHYAPSGGYFPLPGWAGLALLCGYAALALGLAVHRPRRRK
;
A
#
# COMPACT_ATOMS: atom_id res chain seq x y z
N MET A 1 -5.09 19.09 19.91
CA MET A 1 -4.22 19.46 18.76
C MET A 1 -4.94 20.48 17.89
N SER A 2 -4.26 21.55 17.47
CA SER A 2 -4.76 22.42 16.40
C SER A 2 -4.60 21.71 15.04
N GLY A 3 -5.37 22.12 14.02
CA GLY A 3 -5.26 21.54 12.68
C GLY A 3 -3.84 21.65 12.10
N ARG A 4 -3.16 22.77 12.33
CA ARG A 4 -1.76 23.00 11.91
C ARG A 4 -0.79 21.96 12.49
N VAL A 5 -0.91 21.64 13.78
CA VAL A 5 -0.05 20.64 14.43
C VAL A 5 -0.34 19.24 13.89
N LEU A 6 -1.59 18.94 13.54
CA LEU A 6 -1.94 17.65 12.90
C LEU A 6 -1.33 17.54 11.50
N ALA A 7 -1.44 18.59 10.69
CA ALA A 7 -0.84 18.63 9.37
C ALA A 7 0.69 18.48 9.44
N ALA A 8 1.35 19.19 10.37
CA ALA A 8 2.79 19.06 10.59
C ALA A 8 3.19 17.63 10.98
N LYS A 9 2.46 17.00 11.92
CA LYS A 9 2.73 15.60 12.29
C LYS A 9 2.50 14.63 11.15
N ALA A 10 1.44 14.82 10.36
CA ALA A 10 1.17 13.98 9.19
C ALA A 10 2.31 14.09 8.16
N LEU A 11 2.79 15.31 7.90
CA LEU A 11 3.91 15.53 6.99
C LEU A 11 5.20 14.87 7.50
N VAL A 12 5.55 15.05 8.77
CA VAL A 12 6.75 14.44 9.36
C VAL A 12 6.67 12.91 9.30
N VAL A 13 5.56 12.32 9.73
CA VAL A 13 5.38 10.86 9.70
C VAL A 13 5.42 10.33 8.27
N GLY A 14 4.76 11.01 7.33
CA GLY A 14 4.78 10.65 5.92
C GLY A 14 6.19 10.68 5.33
N VAL A 15 6.96 11.76 5.57
CA VAL A 15 8.35 11.90 5.08
C VAL A 15 9.26 10.84 5.69
N VAL A 16 9.18 10.62 7.01
CA VAL A 16 10.00 9.60 7.68
C VAL A 16 9.68 8.22 7.12
N ALA A 17 8.40 7.86 6.99
CA ALA A 17 7.98 6.58 6.44
C ALA A 17 8.35 6.40 4.96
N LEU A 18 8.33 7.49 4.18
CA LEU A 18 8.77 7.48 2.78
C LEU A 18 10.26 7.16 2.69
N LEU A 19 11.09 7.86 3.47
CA LEU A 19 12.55 7.69 3.44
C LEU A 19 12.95 6.30 3.94
N THR A 20 12.39 5.84 5.06
CA THR A 20 12.66 4.50 5.58
C THR A 20 12.16 3.42 4.62
N GLY A 21 10.99 3.62 4.00
CA GLY A 21 10.45 2.75 2.97
C GLY A 21 11.34 2.68 1.73
N LEU A 22 11.89 3.81 1.28
CA LEU A 22 12.81 3.87 0.12
C LEU A 22 14.09 3.09 0.39
N VAL A 23 14.69 3.29 1.56
CA VAL A 23 15.90 2.55 1.97
C VAL A 23 15.58 1.06 2.11
N GLY A 24 14.50 0.72 2.81
CA GLY A 24 14.09 -0.66 3.02
C GLY A 24 13.81 -1.39 1.70
N ALA A 25 12.92 -0.87 0.86
CA ALA A 25 12.58 -1.48 -0.43
C ALA A 25 13.77 -1.46 -1.40
N GLY A 26 14.57 -0.39 -1.40
CA GLY A 26 15.77 -0.26 -2.23
C GLY A 26 16.84 -1.29 -1.91
N VAL A 27 16.91 -1.77 -0.66
CA VAL A 27 17.80 -2.87 -0.26
C VAL A 27 17.15 -4.24 -0.49
N VAL A 28 15.90 -4.41 -0.05
CA VAL A 28 15.20 -5.70 -0.06
C VAL A 28 14.97 -6.23 -1.48
N VAL A 29 14.61 -5.37 -2.43
CA VAL A 29 14.33 -5.81 -3.81
C VAL A 29 15.57 -6.43 -4.50
N PRO A 30 16.73 -5.75 -4.59
CA PRO A 30 17.91 -6.34 -5.22
C PRO A 30 18.48 -7.50 -4.42
N LEU A 31 18.55 -7.39 -3.09
CA LEU A 31 19.11 -8.43 -2.23
C LEU A 31 18.24 -9.69 -2.26
N GLY A 32 16.93 -9.54 -2.12
CA GLY A 32 15.98 -10.65 -2.23
C GLY A 32 16.07 -11.34 -3.59
N SER A 33 16.15 -10.56 -4.68
CA SER A 33 16.35 -11.11 -6.02
C SER A 33 17.67 -11.87 -6.16
N ALA A 34 18.75 -11.37 -5.56
CA ALA A 34 20.06 -12.04 -5.57
C ALA A 34 20.02 -13.35 -4.79
N ILE A 35 19.41 -13.36 -3.60
CA ILE A 35 19.24 -14.56 -2.77
C ILE A 35 18.38 -15.59 -3.51
N LEU A 36 17.24 -15.18 -4.09
CA LEU A 36 16.37 -16.08 -4.87
C LEU A 36 17.15 -16.75 -6.01
N ARG A 37 17.90 -15.97 -6.80
CA ARG A 37 18.74 -16.52 -7.88
C ARG A 37 19.84 -17.44 -7.37
N ALA A 38 20.44 -17.14 -6.23
CA ALA A 38 21.45 -17.99 -5.61
C ALA A 38 20.89 -19.31 -5.06
N ASN A 39 19.57 -19.41 -4.88
CA ASN A 39 18.85 -20.62 -4.49
C ASN A 39 18.16 -21.29 -5.69
N ASP A 40 18.62 -21.02 -6.92
CA ASP A 40 18.06 -21.57 -8.17
C ASP A 40 16.57 -21.26 -8.41
N LEU A 41 16.04 -20.23 -7.73
CA LEU A 41 14.68 -19.77 -7.95
C LEU A 41 14.65 -18.78 -9.12
N THR A 42 13.75 -19.04 -10.06
CA THR A 42 13.57 -18.21 -11.24
C THR A 42 12.89 -16.90 -10.84
N VAL A 43 13.61 -15.79 -10.97
CA VAL A 43 13.07 -14.43 -10.78
C VAL A 43 12.75 -13.85 -12.14
N LEU A 44 11.51 -13.43 -12.35
CA LEU A 44 11.10 -12.76 -13.58
C LEU A 44 12.00 -11.55 -13.83
N PRO A 45 12.70 -11.47 -14.98
CA PRO A 45 13.51 -10.29 -15.31
C PRO A 45 12.60 -9.09 -15.52
N VAL A 46 12.87 -8.03 -14.75
CA VAL A 46 12.11 -6.78 -14.78
C VAL A 46 13.08 -5.64 -15.11
N PRO A 47 12.74 -4.71 -16.03
CA PRO A 47 13.59 -3.56 -16.33
C PRO A 47 13.90 -2.72 -15.08
N ALA A 48 15.09 -2.13 -15.02
CA ALA A 48 15.53 -1.31 -13.88
C ALA A 48 14.55 -0.17 -13.56
N LEU A 49 13.95 0.45 -14.59
CA LEU A 49 12.94 1.50 -14.41
C LEU A 49 11.69 0.97 -13.69
N THR A 50 11.26 -0.25 -14.02
CA THR A 50 10.10 -0.88 -13.38
C THR A 50 10.43 -1.28 -11.94
N GLN A 51 11.64 -1.75 -11.67
CA GLN A 51 12.08 -2.00 -10.29
C GLN A 51 12.09 -0.70 -9.46
N LEU A 52 12.63 0.38 -10.01
CA LEU A 52 12.62 1.70 -9.35
C LEU A 52 11.19 2.17 -9.08
N ARG A 53 10.29 2.02 -10.05
CA ARG A 53 8.85 2.33 -9.88
C ARG A 53 8.24 1.55 -8.72
N VAL A 54 8.53 0.26 -8.62
CA VAL A 54 8.03 -0.59 -7.51
C VAL A 54 8.59 -0.10 -6.17
N VAL A 55 9.90 0.16 -6.08
CA VAL A 55 10.54 0.68 -4.85
C VAL A 55 9.90 1.98 -4.39
N VAL A 56 9.77 2.96 -5.30
CA VAL A 56 9.13 4.25 -5.00
C VAL A 56 7.65 4.07 -4.65
N GLY A 57 6.94 3.20 -5.36
CA GLY A 57 5.53 2.92 -5.11
C GLY A 57 5.28 2.29 -3.73
N VAL A 58 6.11 1.33 -3.32
CA VAL A 58 6.04 0.72 -1.99
C VAL A 58 6.37 1.73 -0.91
N ALA A 59 7.41 2.56 -1.10
CA ALA A 59 7.73 3.64 -0.17
C ALA A 59 6.56 4.63 -0.01
N ALA A 60 5.92 5.02 -1.11
CA ALA A 60 4.75 5.87 -1.10
C ALA A 60 3.55 5.22 -0.39
N LEU A 61 3.30 3.93 -0.64
CA LEU A 61 2.27 3.15 0.06
C LEU A 61 2.49 3.18 1.58
N LEU A 62 3.72 2.95 2.05
CA LEU A 62 4.06 2.98 3.47
C LEU A 62 3.86 4.37 4.07
N ALA A 63 4.30 5.40 3.36
CA ALA A 63 4.14 6.80 3.77
C ALA A 63 2.67 7.17 3.97
N VAL A 64 1.82 6.89 2.97
CA VAL A 64 0.40 7.24 3.03
C VAL A 64 -0.34 6.37 4.06
N THR A 65 0.05 5.10 4.22
CA THR A 65 -0.50 4.24 5.28
C THR A 65 -0.18 4.78 6.68
N ALA A 66 1.03 5.28 6.90
CA ALA A 66 1.41 5.89 8.17
C ALA A 66 0.60 7.17 8.46
N VAL A 67 0.35 7.99 7.43
CA VAL A 67 -0.51 9.16 7.52
C VAL A 67 -1.96 8.77 7.84
N LEU A 68 -2.50 7.75 7.16
CA LEU A 68 -3.83 7.22 7.43
C LEU A 68 -3.95 6.71 8.87
N ALA A 69 -2.95 5.97 9.36
CA ALA A 69 -2.93 5.46 10.72
C ALA A 69 -2.93 6.59 11.77
N LEU A 70 -2.15 7.66 11.55
CA LEU A 70 -2.16 8.85 12.39
C LEU A 70 -3.54 9.53 12.39
N ALA A 71 -4.15 9.67 11.22
CA ALA A 71 -5.46 10.31 11.06
C ALA A 71 -6.56 9.52 11.77
N LEU A 72 -6.59 8.20 11.60
CA LEU A 72 -7.52 7.31 12.28
C LEU A 72 -7.29 7.29 13.80
N GLY A 73 -6.04 7.23 14.26
CA GLY A 73 -5.71 7.36 15.68
C GLY A 73 -6.25 8.65 16.30
N ARG A 74 -6.25 9.76 15.53
CA ARG A 74 -6.85 11.03 15.97
C ARG A 74 -8.38 11.04 15.93
N LEU A 75 -8.99 10.40 14.93
CA LEU A 75 -10.44 10.42 14.68
C LEU A 75 -11.18 9.43 15.60
N VAL A 76 -10.74 8.17 15.60
CA VAL A 76 -11.43 7.04 16.25
C VAL A 76 -10.65 6.47 17.44
N ARG A 77 -9.49 7.05 17.80
CA ARG A 77 -8.63 6.57 18.91
C ARG A 77 -8.15 5.13 18.72
N LEU A 78 -7.93 4.73 17.46
CA LEU A 78 -7.36 3.44 17.15
C LEU A 78 -5.85 3.44 17.43
N PRO A 79 -5.30 2.32 17.94
CA PRO A 79 -3.85 2.14 17.97
C PRO A 79 -3.31 2.00 16.54
N ALA A 80 -2.05 2.38 16.33
CA ALA A 80 -1.44 2.42 15.00
C ALA A 80 -1.50 1.06 14.29
N PHE A 81 -1.25 -0.04 15.02
CA PHE A 81 -1.27 -1.39 14.44
C PHE A 81 -2.66 -1.77 13.91
N VAL A 82 -3.75 -1.42 14.61
CA VAL A 82 -5.11 -1.69 14.11
C VAL A 82 -5.38 -0.91 12.84
N ALA A 83 -4.95 0.35 12.76
CA ALA A 83 -5.14 1.16 11.57
C ALA A 83 -4.33 0.63 10.37
N VAL A 84 -3.11 0.14 10.60
CA VAL A 84 -2.29 -0.51 9.57
C VAL A 84 -2.92 -1.83 9.12
N SER A 85 -3.49 -2.61 10.04
CA SER A 85 -4.19 -3.86 9.72
C SER A 85 -5.38 -3.66 8.77
N LEU A 86 -6.04 -2.49 8.78
CA LEU A 86 -7.10 -2.17 7.80
C LEU A 86 -6.60 -2.08 6.35
N VAL A 87 -5.28 -1.93 6.15
CA VAL A 87 -4.65 -1.92 4.82
C VAL A 87 -4.02 -3.28 4.52
N VAL A 88 -3.33 -3.87 5.50
CA VAL A 88 -2.56 -5.11 5.31
C VAL A 88 -3.46 -6.35 5.26
N ILE A 89 -4.46 -6.47 6.14
CA ILE A 89 -5.30 -7.67 6.19
C ILE A 89 -6.08 -7.87 4.88
N PRO A 90 -6.75 -6.86 4.30
CA PRO A 90 -7.45 -7.06 3.03
C PRO A 90 -6.50 -7.44 1.89
N TYR A 91 -5.27 -6.92 1.90
CA TYR A 91 -4.23 -7.33 0.96
C TYR A 91 -3.88 -8.80 1.13
N VAL A 92 -3.57 -9.24 2.36
CA VAL A 92 -3.21 -10.64 2.63
C VAL A 92 -4.36 -11.59 2.27
N LEU A 93 -5.61 -11.23 2.59
CA LEU A 93 -6.77 -12.04 2.24
C LEU A 93 -6.97 -12.18 0.72
N ALA A 94 -6.64 -11.14 -0.05
CA ALA A 94 -6.75 -11.17 -1.51
C ALA A 94 -5.54 -11.80 -2.20
N ALA A 95 -4.34 -11.67 -1.62
CA ALA A 95 -3.09 -12.22 -2.17
C ALA A 95 -2.94 -13.72 -1.88
N LEU A 96 -3.59 -14.23 -0.83
CA LEU A 96 -3.68 -15.66 -0.58
C LEU A 96 -4.90 -16.23 -1.32
N PRO A 97 -4.84 -17.47 -1.85
CA PRO A 97 -5.97 -18.12 -2.51
C PRO A 97 -6.99 -18.65 -1.47
N LEU A 98 -7.44 -17.77 -0.58
CA LEU A 98 -8.40 -18.06 0.50
C LEU A 98 -9.83 -17.64 0.14
N LEU A 99 -9.99 -16.74 -0.83
CA LEU A 99 -11.26 -16.15 -1.25
C LEU A 99 -11.50 -16.38 -2.74
N PRO A 100 -12.76 -16.41 -3.20
CA PRO A 100 -13.07 -16.39 -4.63
C PRO A 100 -12.49 -15.14 -5.31
N ASP A 101 -12.01 -15.28 -6.54
CA ASP A 101 -11.32 -14.20 -7.28
C ASP A 101 -12.14 -12.92 -7.39
N ASP A 102 -13.45 -13.05 -7.59
CA ASP A 102 -14.36 -11.90 -7.66
C ASP A 102 -14.37 -11.10 -6.37
N VAL A 103 -14.35 -11.78 -5.22
CA VAL A 103 -14.33 -11.17 -3.89
C VAL A 103 -12.99 -10.47 -3.68
N SER A 104 -11.88 -11.14 -4.00
CA SER A 104 -10.52 -10.57 -3.92
C SER A 104 -10.38 -9.33 -4.79
N ARG A 105 -10.90 -9.35 -6.02
CA ARG A 105 -10.91 -8.21 -6.94
C ARG A 105 -11.74 -7.05 -6.40
N TRP A 106 -12.92 -7.31 -5.85
CA TRP A 106 -13.76 -6.26 -5.28
C TRP A 106 -13.11 -5.61 -4.05
N LEU A 107 -12.51 -6.43 -3.18
CA LEU A 107 -11.76 -5.99 -2.01
C LEU A 107 -10.61 -5.06 -2.40
N LEU A 108 -9.83 -5.43 -3.41
CA LEU A 108 -8.71 -4.64 -3.93
C LEU A 108 -9.13 -3.45 -4.81
N ARG A 109 -10.41 -3.31 -5.17
CA ARG A 109 -10.93 -2.13 -5.88
C ARG A 109 -11.39 -1.03 -4.93
N LEU A 110 -11.84 -1.39 -3.74
CA LEU A 110 -12.54 -0.48 -2.83
C LEU A 110 -11.80 -0.19 -1.53
N THR A 111 -10.87 -1.05 -1.13
CA THR A 111 -10.16 -0.86 0.14
C THR A 111 -8.82 -0.13 -0.05
N PRO A 112 -8.27 0.48 1.01
CA PRO A 112 -6.91 1.01 1.01
C PRO A 112 -5.83 0.01 0.53
N ALA A 113 -6.11 -1.30 0.61
CA ALA A 113 -5.22 -2.35 0.12
C ALA A 113 -4.99 -2.29 -1.41
N ALA A 114 -5.83 -1.58 -2.16
CA ALA A 114 -5.63 -1.33 -3.59
C ALA A 114 -4.24 -0.78 -3.92
N ALA A 115 -3.64 -0.01 -3.00
CA ALA A 115 -2.30 0.55 -3.18
C ALA A 115 -1.22 -0.52 -3.38
N PHE A 116 -1.41 -1.76 -2.92
CA PHE A 116 -0.45 -2.85 -3.16
C PHE A 116 -0.27 -3.17 -4.65
N ALA A 117 -1.18 -2.73 -5.52
CA ALA A 117 -1.03 -2.79 -6.97
C ALA A 117 0.22 -2.06 -7.50
N VAL A 118 0.85 -1.17 -6.70
CA VAL A 118 2.16 -0.59 -7.05
C VAL A 118 3.25 -1.65 -7.25
N GLN A 119 3.10 -2.83 -6.62
CA GLN A 119 4.04 -3.95 -6.73
C GLN A 119 3.85 -4.77 -8.01
N GLN A 120 2.73 -4.59 -8.72
CA GLN A 120 2.44 -5.36 -9.93
C GLN A 120 3.48 -5.06 -11.01
N THR A 121 4.16 -6.10 -11.49
CA THR A 121 5.10 -6.06 -12.61
C THR A 121 4.65 -6.93 -13.79
N VAL A 122 3.60 -7.72 -13.60
CA VAL A 122 3.05 -8.66 -14.58
C VAL A 122 1.97 -8.02 -15.43
N THR A 123 1.82 -8.53 -16.65
CA THR A 123 0.85 -8.09 -17.65
C THR A 123 -0.05 -9.24 -18.03
N GLU A 124 -1.35 -8.98 -18.10
CA GLU A 124 -2.33 -9.94 -18.60
C GLU A 124 -2.25 -9.99 -20.13
N TYR A 125 -2.17 -11.19 -20.69
CA TYR A 125 -2.13 -11.42 -22.12
C TYR A 125 -3.37 -12.20 -22.53
N PRO A 126 -4.34 -11.59 -23.24
CA PRO A 126 -5.61 -12.25 -23.55
C PRO A 126 -5.46 -13.51 -24.41
N GLN A 127 -4.31 -13.69 -25.05
CA GLN A 127 -3.96 -14.86 -25.86
C GLN A 127 -3.49 -16.05 -25.01
N VAL A 128 -3.10 -15.84 -23.76
CA VAL A 128 -2.57 -16.87 -22.86
C VAL A 128 -3.67 -17.29 -21.91
N VAL A 129 -4.05 -18.57 -21.96
CA VAL A 129 -4.95 -19.16 -20.96
C VAL A 129 -4.15 -19.36 -19.67
N ALA A 130 -4.31 -18.43 -18.73
CA ALA A 130 -3.70 -18.48 -17.42
C ALA A 130 -4.70 -18.04 -16.34
N HIS A 131 -4.37 -18.35 -15.09
CA HIS A 131 -5.17 -17.92 -13.94
C HIS A 131 -4.80 -16.48 -13.54
N TYR A 132 -5.54 -15.51 -14.09
CA TYR A 132 -5.36 -14.08 -13.82
C TYR A 132 -6.10 -13.66 -12.54
N ALA A 133 -5.46 -13.91 -11.41
CA ALA A 133 -6.00 -13.59 -10.09
C ALA A 133 -5.05 -12.71 -9.27
N PRO A 134 -5.56 -11.98 -8.26
CA PRO A 134 -4.72 -11.23 -7.33
C PRO A 134 -3.64 -12.07 -6.63
N SER A 135 -3.92 -13.34 -6.36
CA SER A 135 -2.96 -14.30 -5.81
C SER A 135 -1.77 -14.58 -6.73
N GLY A 136 -1.95 -14.41 -8.05
CA GLY A 136 -0.88 -14.47 -9.06
C GLY A 136 -0.20 -13.13 -9.32
N GLY A 137 -0.51 -12.09 -8.55
CA GLY A 137 0.03 -10.73 -8.74
C GLY A 137 -0.71 -9.87 -9.77
N TYR A 138 -1.88 -10.31 -10.25
CA TYR A 138 -2.73 -9.54 -11.16
C TYR A 138 -3.76 -8.71 -10.39
N PHE A 139 -3.48 -7.42 -10.19
CA PHE A 139 -4.37 -6.53 -9.46
C PHE A 139 -5.44 -5.93 -10.37
N PRO A 140 -6.64 -5.64 -9.83
CA PRO A 140 -7.75 -5.12 -10.62
C PRO A 140 -7.62 -3.65 -11.01
N LEU A 141 -6.62 -2.93 -10.48
CA LEU A 141 -6.38 -1.51 -10.72
C LEU A 141 -4.91 -1.31 -11.07
N PRO A 142 -4.57 -0.34 -11.94
CA PRO A 142 -3.18 0.03 -12.14
C PRO A 142 -2.60 0.62 -10.85
N GLY A 143 -1.29 0.42 -10.62
CA GLY A 143 -0.65 0.78 -9.35
C GLY A 143 -0.85 2.24 -8.91
N TRP A 144 -0.89 3.18 -9.85
CA TRP A 144 -1.16 4.59 -9.55
C TRP A 144 -2.60 4.83 -9.07
N ALA A 145 -3.58 4.11 -9.60
CA ALA A 145 -4.98 4.26 -9.21
C ALA A 145 -5.22 3.66 -7.82
N GLY A 146 -4.60 2.51 -7.53
CA GLY A 146 -4.61 1.92 -6.20
C GLY A 146 -3.99 2.86 -5.15
N LEU A 147 -2.85 3.49 -5.49
CA LEU A 147 -2.22 4.47 -4.61
C LEU A 147 -3.08 5.73 -4.43
N ALA A 148 -3.71 6.23 -5.51
CA ALA A 148 -4.62 7.37 -5.45
C ALA A 148 -5.84 7.08 -4.55
N LEU A 149 -6.36 5.86 -4.56
CA LEU A 149 -7.43 5.43 -3.66
C LEU A 149 -7.00 5.54 -2.18
N LEU A 150 -5.82 5.00 -1.85
CA LEU A 150 -5.26 5.11 -0.49
C LEU A 150 -5.03 6.57 -0.09
N CYS A 151 -4.52 7.42 -1.00
CA CYS A 151 -4.40 8.87 -0.77
C CYS A 151 -5.77 9.51 -0.51
N GLY A 152 -6.82 9.12 -1.23
CA GLY A 152 -8.18 9.58 -1.00
C GLY A 152 -8.68 9.24 0.40
N TYR A 153 -8.49 7.99 0.85
CA TYR A 153 -8.82 7.58 2.22
C TYR A 153 -8.04 8.38 3.28
N ALA A 154 -6.73 8.58 3.06
CA ALA A 154 -5.90 9.35 3.99
C ALA A 154 -6.33 10.83 4.05
N ALA A 155 -6.62 11.45 2.91
CA ALA A 155 -7.09 12.83 2.82
C ALA A 155 -8.45 13.01 3.51
N LEU A 156 -9.39 12.09 3.28
CA LEU A 156 -10.69 12.09 3.94
C LEU A 156 -10.55 11.94 5.46
N ALA A 157 -9.75 10.97 5.93
CA ALA A 157 -9.52 10.75 7.35
C ALA A 157 -8.85 11.96 8.02
N LEU A 158 -7.85 12.57 7.37
CA LEU A 158 -7.19 13.78 7.85
C LEU A 158 -8.16 14.97 7.90
N GLY A 159 -8.94 15.19 6.84
CA GLY A 159 -9.93 16.25 6.77
C GLY A 159 -10.94 16.14 7.92
N LEU A 160 -11.51 14.96 8.11
CA LEU A 160 -12.41 14.68 9.24
C LEU A 160 -11.72 14.89 10.60
N ALA A 161 -10.46 14.51 10.74
CA ALA A 161 -9.70 14.67 11.98
C ALA A 161 -9.39 16.15 12.31
N VAL A 162 -9.20 17.00 11.28
CA VAL A 162 -9.02 18.46 11.43
C VAL A 162 -10.32 19.12 11.86
N HIS A 163 -11.45 18.74 11.27
CA HIS A 163 -12.76 19.34 11.57
C HIS A 163 -13.42 18.80 12.86
N ARG A 164 -12.89 17.73 13.47
CA ARG A 164 -13.47 17.17 14.69
C ARG A 164 -13.41 18.19 15.84
N PRO A 165 -14.57 18.66 16.36
CA PRO A 165 -14.62 19.67 17.41
C PRO A 165 -13.88 19.20 18.65
N ARG A 166 -13.17 20.13 19.30
CA ARG A 166 -12.58 19.86 20.62
C ARG A 166 -13.73 19.63 21.59
N ARG A 167 -13.86 18.41 22.13
CA ARG A 167 -14.67 18.23 23.34
C ARG A 167 -14.07 19.14 24.41
N ARG A 168 -14.78 20.20 24.82
CA ARG A 168 -14.48 20.93 26.05
C ARG A 168 -14.56 19.88 27.16
N LYS A 169 -13.43 19.64 27.82
CA LYS A 169 -13.44 19.13 29.18
C LYS A 169 -13.55 20.34 30.10
#